data_AF-A0A7C7X1P3-F1
#
_entry.id   AF-A0A7C7X1P3-F1
#
_cell.length_a   1.000
_cell.length_b   1.000
_cell.length_c   1.000
_cell.angle_alpha   90.00
_cell.angle_beta   90.00
_cell.angle_gamma   90.00
#
_symmetry.space_group_name_H-M   'P 1'
#
loop_
_entity.id
_entity.type
_entity.pdbx_description
1 polymer ?
#
loop_
_entity_poly.entity_id
_entity_poly.type
_entity_poly.pdbx_seq_one_letter_code
_entity_poly.pdbx_strand_id
1 'polypeptide(L)'
;MATDLQIKKLKNYFKEMPITETLAGLKFAKNRWVAKDAGILKVGRKSILKKEVHSVTAEQALWRLKNWKMMIANYRRRGYSYPTISRIKKHLILISKNSSKL
;
A
#
# COMPACT_ATOMS: atom_id res chain seq x y z
N MET A 1 -4.28 0.17 31.34
CA MET A 1 -3.76 1.52 31.67
C MET A 1 -2.41 1.71 31.00
N ALA A 2 -2.01 2.94 30.69
CA ALA A 2 -0.69 3.22 30.11
C ALA A 2 0.41 2.97 31.16
N THR A 3 1.53 2.38 30.74
CA THR A 3 2.66 2.13 31.64
C THR A 3 3.51 3.39 31.83
N ASP A 4 4.23 3.48 32.94
CA ASP A 4 5.12 4.63 33.22
C ASP A 4 6.16 4.83 32.10
N LEU A 5 6.64 3.73 31.51
CA LEU A 5 7.53 3.76 30.35
C LEU A 5 6.87 4.38 29.11
N GLN A 6 5.60 4.09 28.85
CA GLN A 6 4.85 4.69 27.75
C GLN A 6 4.61 6.19 27.98
N ILE A 7 4.32 6.59 29.23
CA ILE A 7 4.15 8.00 29.60
C ILE A 7 5.47 8.76 29.44
N LYS A 8 6.60 8.18 29.88
CA LYS A 8 7.93 8.78 29.70
C LYS A 8 8.27 8.97 28.23
N LYS A 9 7.98 7.99 27.38
CA LYS A 9 8.18 8.11 25.91
C LYS A 9 7.32 9.20 25.30
N LEU A 10 6.03 9.27 25.64
CA LEU A 10 5.13 10.33 25.18
C LEU A 10 5.68 11.71 25.53
N LYS A 11 6.07 11.93 26.80
CA LYS A 11 6.65 13.20 27.25
C LYS A 11 7.91 13.58 26.46
N ASN A 12 8.80 12.62 26.20
CA ASN A 12 9.99 12.88 25.39
C ASN A 12 9.63 13.29 23.95
N TYR A 13 8.71 12.58 23.29
CA TYR A 13 8.28 12.92 21.93
C TYR A 13 7.68 14.32 21.83
N PHE A 14 6.81 14.70 22.77
CA PHE A 14 6.23 16.05 22.81
C PHE A 14 7.23 17.15 23.15
N LYS A 15 8.35 16.84 23.83
CA LYS A 15 9.39 17.81 24.16
C LYS A 15 10.28 18.13 22.95
N GLU A 16 10.57 17.14 22.13
CA GLU A 16 11.53 17.24 21.02
C GLU A 16 10.88 17.64 19.69
N MET A 17 9.60 17.29 19.48
CA MET A 17 8.93 17.53 18.20
C MET A 17 8.17 18.86 18.16
N PRO A 18 8.20 19.59 17.02
CA PRO A 18 7.30 20.71 16.78
C PRO A 18 5.82 20.29 16.93
N ILE A 19 5.01 21.20 17.47
CA ILE A 19 3.58 20.96 17.70
C ILE A 19 2.86 20.61 16.39
N THR A 20 3.21 21.26 15.28
CA THR A 20 2.62 21.04 13.96
C THR A 20 2.82 19.60 13.46
N GLU A 21 4.06 19.10 13.53
CA GLU A 21 4.40 17.72 13.16
C GLU A 21 3.72 16.70 14.08
N THR A 22 3.65 17.02 15.37
CA THR A 22 3.00 16.17 16.35
C THR A 22 1.49 16.04 16.09
N LEU A 23 0.81 17.15 15.80
CA LEU A 23 -0.61 17.15 15.43
C LEU A 23 -0.86 16.39 14.13
N ALA A 24 0.02 16.52 13.14
CA ALA A 24 -0.07 15.76 11.89
C ALA A 24 0.03 14.24 12.12
N GLY A 25 1.00 13.81 12.94
CA GLY A 25 1.16 12.40 13.32
C GLY A 25 -0.03 11.86 14.10
N LEU A 26 -0.53 12.62 15.09
CA LEU A 26 -1.71 12.25 15.88
C LEU A 26 -2.97 12.16 15.03
N LYS A 27 -3.19 13.09 14.08
CA LYS A 27 -4.29 13.04 13.12
C LYS A 27 -4.26 11.75 12.31
N PHE A 28 -3.09 11.37 11.79
CA PHE A 28 -2.92 10.12 11.06
C PHE A 28 -3.23 8.89 11.94
N ALA A 29 -2.68 8.84 13.16
CA ALA A 29 -2.90 7.74 14.10
C ALA A 29 -4.38 7.61 14.47
N LYS A 30 -5.06 8.72 14.78
CA LYS A 30 -6.50 8.77 15.07
C LYS A 30 -7.32 8.27 13.88
N ASN A 31 -7.07 8.78 12.69
CA ASN A 31 -7.79 8.36 11.48
C ASN A 31 -7.62 6.86 11.21
N ARG A 32 -6.40 6.33 11.39
CA ARG A 32 -6.13 4.89 11.26
C ARG A 32 -6.88 4.07 12.30
N TRP A 33 -6.89 4.51 13.56
CA TRP A 33 -7.60 3.83 14.65
C TRP A 33 -9.11 3.80 14.37
N VAL A 34 -9.71 4.96 14.03
CA VAL A 34 -11.14 5.06 13.67
C VAL A 34 -11.49 4.14 12.51
N ALA A 35 -10.69 4.13 11.44
CA ALA A 35 -10.94 3.26 10.29
C ALA A 35 -10.83 1.76 10.64
N LYS A 36 -9.91 1.39 11.55
CA LYS A 36 -9.78 0.01 12.03
C LYS A 36 -10.97 -0.39 12.88
N ASP A 37 -11.35 0.47 13.83
CA ASP A 37 -12.46 0.26 14.76
C ASP A 37 -13.80 0.15 14.03
N ALA A 38 -14.05 1.03 13.06
CA ALA A 38 -15.23 1.00 12.19
C ALA A 38 -15.23 -0.16 11.17
N GLY A 39 -14.22 -1.04 11.16
CA GLY A 39 -14.11 -2.17 10.23
C GLY A 39 -13.83 -1.81 8.76
N ILE A 40 -13.63 -0.52 8.45
CA ILE A 40 -13.31 0.00 7.11
C ILE A 40 -11.89 -0.44 6.70
N LEU A 41 -10.93 -0.36 7.63
CA LEU A 41 -9.55 -0.78 7.42
C LEU A 41 -9.37 -2.24 7.86
N LYS A 42 -9.39 -3.15 6.88
CA LYS A 42 -9.06 -4.57 7.08
C LYS A 42 -7.54 -4.74 7.19
N VAL A 43 -7.01 -4.68 8.40
CA VAL A 43 -5.57 -4.95 8.67
C VAL A 43 -5.17 -6.34 8.16
N GLY A 44 -3.99 -6.46 7.55
CA GLY A 44 -3.52 -7.70 6.91
C GLY A 44 -4.00 -7.94 5.47
N ARG A 45 -5.02 -7.21 4.97
CA ARG A 45 -5.46 -7.31 3.57
C ARG A 45 -4.45 -6.65 2.63
N LYS A 46 -3.91 -7.40 1.65
CA LYS A 46 -3.10 -6.82 0.56
C LYS A 46 -3.95 -5.85 -0.28
N SER A 47 -3.38 -4.70 -0.63
CA SER A 47 -3.99 -3.76 -1.59
C SER A 47 -4.21 -4.44 -2.93
N ILE A 48 -5.17 -3.96 -3.73
CA ILE A 48 -5.44 -4.49 -5.08
C ILE A 48 -4.14 -4.60 -5.89
N LEU A 49 -3.31 -3.56 -5.82
CA LEU A 49 -2.01 -3.54 -6.49
C LEU A 49 -1.09 -4.67 -6.02
N LYS A 50 -0.88 -4.80 -4.70
CA LYS A 50 -0.05 -5.88 -4.14
C LYS A 50 -0.61 -7.27 -4.46
N LYS A 51 -1.94 -7.44 -4.51
CA LYS A 51 -2.55 -8.73 -4.91
C LYS A 51 -2.17 -9.13 -6.32
N GLU A 52 -2.10 -8.18 -7.25
CA GLU A 52 -1.83 -8.47 -8.66
C GLU A 52 -0.36 -8.69 -8.98
N VAL A 53 0.56 -8.13 -8.17
CA VAL A 53 2.00 -8.07 -8.53
C VAL A 53 2.95 -8.78 -7.56
N HIS A 54 2.55 -9.06 -6.31
CA HIS A 54 3.47 -9.51 -5.26
C HIS A 54 4.19 -10.84 -5.54
N SER A 55 3.55 -11.76 -6.28
CA SER A 55 4.10 -13.09 -6.57
C SER A 55 4.30 -13.31 -8.08
N VAL A 56 4.36 -12.23 -8.85
CA VAL A 56 4.52 -12.30 -10.31
C VAL A 56 6.01 -12.38 -10.66
N THR A 57 6.40 -13.41 -11.39
CA THR A 57 7.76 -13.54 -11.93
C THR A 57 7.97 -12.61 -13.12
N ALA A 58 9.20 -12.36 -13.54
CA ALA A 58 9.45 -11.51 -14.70
C ALA A 58 8.90 -12.09 -16.01
N GLU A 59 8.99 -13.40 -16.21
CA GLU A 59 8.37 -14.08 -17.37
C GLU A 59 6.86 -13.88 -17.39
N GLN A 60 6.20 -14.05 -16.25
CA GLN A 60 4.77 -13.81 -16.10
C GLN A 60 4.43 -12.33 -16.33
N ALA A 61 5.27 -11.40 -15.86
CA ALA A 61 5.10 -9.99 -16.11
C ALA A 61 5.22 -9.65 -17.60
N LEU A 62 6.22 -10.18 -18.29
CA LEU A 62 6.42 -10.03 -19.73
C LEU A 62 5.24 -10.61 -20.52
N TRP A 63 4.77 -11.81 -20.17
CA TRP A 63 3.61 -12.41 -20.81
C TRP A 63 2.35 -11.55 -20.64
N ARG A 64 2.10 -11.03 -19.44
CA ARG A 64 0.95 -10.13 -19.18
C ARG A 64 1.06 -8.82 -19.96
N LEU A 65 2.27 -8.28 -20.11
CA LEU A 65 2.53 -7.06 -20.89
C LEU A 65 2.36 -7.30 -22.39
N LYS A 66 2.78 -8.46 -22.92
CA LYS A 66 2.53 -8.86 -24.31
C LYS A 66 1.03 -9.04 -24.58
N ASN A 67 0.29 -9.60 -23.62
CA ASN A 67 -1.14 -9.86 -23.71
C ASN A 67 -2.01 -8.75 -23.08
N TRP A 68 -1.57 -7.49 -23.16
CA TRP A 68 -2.13 -6.41 -22.33
C TRP A 68 -3.62 -6.12 -22.59
N LYS A 69 -4.10 -6.19 -23.84
CA LYS A 69 -5.52 -5.94 -24.16
C LYS A 69 -6.46 -6.90 -23.44
N MET A 70 -6.10 -8.19 -23.40
CA MET A 70 -6.82 -9.21 -22.63
C MET A 70 -6.75 -8.93 -21.13
N MET A 71 -5.59 -8.50 -20.62
CA MET A 71 -5.44 -8.14 -19.21
C MET A 71 -6.33 -6.97 -18.82
N ILE A 72 -6.44 -5.92 -19.65
CA ILE A 72 -7.36 -4.80 -19.41
C ILE A 72 -8.79 -5.32 -19.26
N ALA A 73 -9.27 -6.16 -20.18
CA ALA A 73 -10.62 -6.71 -20.12
C ALA A 73 -10.87 -7.51 -18.82
N ASN A 74 -9.90 -8.34 -18.41
CA ASN A 74 -9.98 -9.10 -17.16
C ASN A 74 -10.01 -8.20 -15.92
N TYR A 75 -9.18 -7.15 -15.88
CA TYR A 75 -9.19 -6.20 -14.77
C TYR A 75 -10.48 -5.37 -14.72
N ARG A 76 -11.02 -4.98 -15.87
CA ARG A 76 -12.30 -4.27 -15.96
C ARG A 76 -13.45 -5.14 -15.45
N ARG A 77 -13.47 -6.43 -15.82
CA ARG A 77 -14.45 -7.41 -15.30
C ARG A 77 -14.36 -7.58 -13.77
N ARG A 78 -13.16 -7.45 -13.19
CA ARG A 78 -12.93 -7.44 -11.72
C ARG A 78 -13.25 -6.10 -11.04
N GLY A 79 -13.78 -5.12 -11.78
CA GLY A 79 -14.16 -3.81 -11.26
C GLY A 79 -13.00 -2.84 -11.05
N TYR A 80 -11.82 -3.09 -11.63
CA TYR A 80 -10.69 -2.18 -11.47
C TYR A 80 -10.87 -0.90 -12.31
N SER A 81 -10.62 0.24 -11.68
CA SER A 81 -10.57 1.52 -12.38
C SER A 81 -9.36 1.60 -13.31
N TYR A 82 -9.45 2.36 -14.41
CA TYR A 82 -8.32 2.57 -15.32
C TYR A 82 -7.06 3.12 -14.61
N PRO A 83 -7.16 4.03 -13.62
CA PRO A 83 -6.00 4.42 -12.81
C PRO A 83 -5.33 3.23 -12.08
N THR A 84 -6.13 2.29 -11.56
CA THR A 84 -5.60 1.07 -10.92
C THR A 84 -4.89 0.17 -11.92
N ILE A 85 -5.50 -0.04 -13.09
CA ILE A 85 -4.93 -0.83 -14.20
C ILE A 85 -3.60 -0.22 -14.68
N SER A 86 -3.52 1.10 -14.78
CA SER A 86 -2.30 1.83 -15.13
C SER A 86 -1.19 1.60 -14.11
N ARG A 87 -1.50 1.67 -12.80
CA ARG A 87 -0.53 1.36 -11.74
C ARG A 87 -0.04 -0.09 -11.82
N ILE A 88 -0.93 -1.05 -12.05
CA ILE A 88 -0.54 -2.46 -12.24
C ILE A 88 0.45 -2.58 -13.42
N LYS A 89 0.19 -1.93 -14.56
CA LYS A 89 1.09 -1.94 -15.71
C LYS A 89 2.49 -1.44 -15.35
N LYS A 90 2.59 -0.32 -14.63
CA LYS A 90 3.88 0.26 -14.19
C LYS A 90 4.67 -0.72 -13.33
N HIS A 91 4.02 -1.42 -12.41
CA HIS A 91 4.68 -2.44 -11.59
C HIS A 91 5.11 -3.67 -12.39
N LEU A 92 4.31 -4.14 -13.34
CA LEU A 92 4.71 -5.24 -14.22
C LEU A 92 5.95 -4.88 -15.05
N ILE A 93 6.05 -3.63 -15.54
CA ILE A 93 7.24 -3.14 -16.26
C ILE A 93 8.47 -3.14 -15.35
N LEU A 94 8.32 -2.74 -14.07
CA LEU A 94 9.42 -2.79 -13.11
C LEU A 94 9.87 -4.24 -12.86
N ILE A 95 8.93 -5.15 -12.65
CA ILE A 95 9.22 -6.57 -12.42
C ILE A 95 9.91 -7.19 -13.65
N SER A 96 9.44 -6.91 -14.86
CA SER A 96 10.05 -7.44 -16.08
C SER A 96 11.48 -6.93 -16.31
N LYS A 97 11.81 -5.72 -15.84
CA LYS A 97 13.15 -5.13 -15.97
C LYS A 97 14.13 -5.62 -14.91
N ASN A 98 13.64 -5.99 -13.72
CA ASN A 98 14.50 -6.45 -12.63
C ASN A 98 15.14 -7.82 -12.89
N SER A 99 14.58 -8.64 -13.78
CA SER A 99 15.25 -9.87 -14.23
C SER A 99 16.38 -9.65 -15.24
N SER A 100 16.57 -8.43 -15.75
CA SER A 100 17.73 -8.08 -16.58
C SER A 100 18.98 -7.72 -15.74
N LYS A 101 18.92 -7.88 -14.42
CA LYS A 101 20.02 -7.60 -13.46
C LYS A 101 20.48 -8.84 -12.67
N LEU A 102 20.01 -10.03 -13.04
CA LEU A 102 20.46 -11.31 -12.51
C LEU A 102 21.18 -12.09 -13.60
#